data_AF-A0A7X4BS36-F1
#
_entry.id   AF-A0A7X4BS36-F1
#
_cell.length_a   1.000
_cell.length_b   1.000
_cell.length_c   1.000
_cell.angle_alpha   90.00
_cell.angle_beta   90.00
_cell.angle_gamma   90.00
#
_symmetry.space_group_name_H-M   'P 1'
#
loop_
_entity.id
_entity.type
_entity.pdbx_description
1 polymer ?
#
loop_
_entity_poly.entity_id
_entity_poly.type
_entity_poly.pdbx_seq_one_letter_code
_entity_poly.pdbx_strand_id
1 'polypeptide(L)'
;MPTLTRDDAEGEDTFDLFITDLNGEEIRQLTDAPKWELDPVWSLNSQWITFEAREPRQNGTSAIYIMNAADGELRQLTDELSMNWGPAWVPERRAFPVQPSAVLLTTLWGRLKQE
;
A
#
# COMPACT_ATOMS: atom_id res chain seq x y z
N MET A 1 8.67 9.26 6.15
CA MET A 1 7.23 8.91 5.95
C MET A 1 6.81 9.39 4.57
N PRO A 2 5.94 8.70 3.82
CA PRO A 2 5.37 9.29 2.61
C PRO A 2 4.32 10.35 3.01
N THR A 3 4.40 11.54 2.41
CA THR A 3 3.48 12.64 2.68
C THR A 3 2.96 13.16 1.36
N LEU A 4 1.64 13.30 1.24
CA LEU A 4 0.98 13.95 0.11
C LEU A 4 1.22 15.46 0.20
N THR A 5 1.81 16.04 -0.85
CA THR A 5 1.99 17.50 -0.94
C THR A 5 1.33 17.97 -2.23
N ARG A 6 0.56 19.05 -2.13
CA ARG A 6 -0.12 19.71 -3.25
C ARG A 6 0.87 20.65 -3.93
N ASP A 7 1.07 20.52 -5.24
CA ASP A 7 1.87 21.49 -6.00
C ASP A 7 0.93 22.52 -6.66
N ASP A 8 1.09 23.80 -6.32
CA ASP A 8 0.23 24.91 -6.76
C ASP A 8 0.83 25.68 -7.96
N ALA A 9 1.77 25.09 -8.71
CA ALA A 9 2.46 25.76 -9.81
C ALA A 9 1.90 25.34 -11.19
N GLU A 10 0.97 26.15 -11.72
CA GLU A 10 0.53 26.20 -13.13
C GLU A 10 0.49 24.85 -13.90
N GLY A 11 -0.32 23.93 -13.41
CA GLY A 11 -0.62 22.62 -14.01
C GLY A 11 -1.91 22.09 -13.38
N GLU A 12 -2.54 21.07 -13.94
CA GLU A 12 -3.74 20.49 -13.31
C GLU A 12 -3.43 20.08 -11.85
N ASP A 13 -4.35 20.27 -10.89
CA ASP A 13 -4.11 19.86 -9.49
C ASP A 13 -3.73 18.37 -9.45
N THR A 14 -2.43 18.03 -9.32
CA THR A 14 -1.92 16.67 -9.16
C THR A 14 -1.65 16.37 -7.70
N PHE A 15 -1.56 15.07 -7.37
CA PHE A 15 -1.07 14.63 -6.07
C PHE A 15 0.13 13.76 -6.33
N ASP A 16 1.30 14.27 -6.00
CA ASP A 16 2.57 13.58 -6.18
C ASP A 16 3.07 12.99 -4.86
N LEU A 17 3.91 11.95 -4.96
CA LEU A 17 4.49 11.25 -3.83
C LEU A 17 5.85 11.84 -3.47
N PHE A 18 6.01 12.13 -2.19
CA PHE A 18 7.28 12.59 -1.62
C PHE A 18 7.71 11.65 -0.50
N ILE A 19 9.02 11.44 -0.39
CA ILE A 19 9.65 10.79 0.76
C ILE A 19 10.43 11.83 1.56
N THR A 20 10.39 11.70 2.88
CA THR A 20 11.26 12.46 3.76
C THR A 20 11.74 11.58 4.91
N ASP A 21 12.82 12.02 5.57
CA ASP A 21 13.30 11.45 6.81
C ASP A 21 12.27 11.59 7.96
N LEU A 22 12.63 11.17 9.16
CA LEU A 22 11.71 11.24 10.32
C LEU A 22 11.51 12.67 10.85
N ASN A 23 12.43 13.58 10.54
CA ASN A 23 12.44 14.97 10.97
C ASN A 23 11.78 15.91 9.94
N GLY A 24 11.58 15.43 8.70
CA GLY A 24 11.06 16.23 7.60
C GLY A 24 12.12 17.03 6.85
N GLU A 25 13.42 16.79 7.07
CA GLU A 25 14.49 17.67 6.57
C GLU A 25 14.94 17.29 5.15
N GLU A 26 15.04 15.98 4.86
CA GLU A 26 15.45 15.46 3.55
C GLU A 26 14.25 15.10 2.66
N ILE A 27 13.51 16.10 2.16
CA ILE A 27 12.38 15.87 1.24
C ILE A 27 12.89 15.54 -0.16
N ARG A 28 12.41 14.45 -0.74
CA ARG A 28 12.64 14.04 -2.13
C ARG A 28 11.33 13.66 -2.81
N GLN A 29 11.10 14.21 -3.99
CA GLN A 29 9.99 13.82 -4.85
C GLN A 29 10.24 12.45 -5.49
N LEU A 30 9.23 11.60 -5.52
CA LEU A 30 9.28 10.26 -6.09
C LEU A 30 8.57 10.18 -7.45
N THR A 31 7.48 10.94 -7.60
CA THR A 31 6.65 10.96 -8.80
C THR A 31 6.39 12.39 -9.25
N ASP A 32 6.18 12.54 -10.55
CA ASP A 32 5.83 13.79 -11.22
C ASP A 32 5.00 13.39 -12.44
N ALA A 33 3.71 13.18 -12.22
CA ALA A 33 2.81 12.65 -13.24
C ALA A 33 1.48 13.42 -13.25
N PRO A 34 0.79 13.52 -14.40
CA PRO A 34 -0.52 14.17 -14.51
C PRO A 34 -1.66 13.30 -13.92
N LYS A 35 -1.40 12.59 -12.83
CA LYS A 35 -2.32 11.71 -12.12
C LYS A 35 -2.40 12.10 -10.65
N TRP A 36 -3.44 11.63 -9.98
CA TRP A 36 -3.49 11.61 -8.52
C TRP A 36 -2.88 10.32 -8.02
N GLU A 37 -1.79 10.44 -7.26
CA GLU A 37 -1.07 9.30 -6.70
C GLU A 37 -1.35 9.24 -5.20
N LEU A 38 -2.14 8.23 -4.83
CA LEU A 38 -2.82 8.16 -3.54
C LEU A 38 -2.47 6.85 -2.82
N ASP A 39 -2.77 6.81 -1.52
CA ASP A 39 -2.63 5.63 -0.67
C ASP A 39 -1.27 4.90 -0.78
N PRO A 40 -0.13 5.60 -0.62
CA PRO A 40 1.18 4.96 -0.68
C PRO A 40 1.41 4.02 0.51
N VAL A 41 1.88 2.81 0.22
CA VAL A 41 2.20 1.79 1.23
C VAL A 41 3.59 1.21 0.98
N TRP A 42 4.42 1.27 2.02
CA TRP A 42 5.76 0.69 2.02
C TRP A 42 5.72 -0.83 2.16
N SER A 43 6.56 -1.50 1.38
CA SER A 43 6.98 -2.87 1.64
C SER A 43 7.75 -2.98 2.96
N LEU A 44 7.68 -4.14 3.61
CA LEU A 44 8.35 -4.37 4.90
C LEU A 44 9.89 -4.33 4.83
N ASN A 45 10.46 -4.53 3.64
CA ASN A 45 11.90 -4.43 3.42
C ASN A 45 12.35 -3.03 2.97
N SER A 46 11.44 -2.05 2.93
CA SER A 46 11.69 -0.66 2.54
C SER A 46 12.26 -0.48 1.13
N GLN A 47 12.12 -1.48 0.25
CA GLN A 47 12.62 -1.38 -1.13
C GLN A 47 11.55 -0.84 -2.09
N TRP A 48 10.29 -1.13 -1.80
CA TRP A 48 9.18 -0.87 -2.69
C TRP A 48 8.07 -0.06 -2.02
N ILE A 49 7.40 0.77 -2.82
CA ILE A 49 6.20 1.52 -2.47
C ILE A 49 5.12 1.12 -3.46
N THR A 50 3.93 0.74 -2.96
CA THR A 50 2.73 0.57 -3.80
C THR A 50 1.80 1.74 -3.61
N PHE A 51 1.15 2.21 -4.66
CA PHE A 51 0.21 3.33 -4.59
C PHE A 51 -0.88 3.18 -5.65
N GLU A 52 -2.00 3.85 -5.43
CA GLU A 52 -3.04 4.04 -6.44
C GLU A 52 -2.64 5.22 -7.34
N ALA A 53 -2.74 5.06 -8.67
CA ALA A 53 -2.69 6.19 -9.59
C ALA A 53 -4.05 6.33 -10.29
N ARG A 54 -4.63 7.54 -10.19
CA ARG A 54 -5.98 7.85 -10.66
C ARG A 54 -5.97 9.07 -11.58
N GLU A 55 -6.78 9.00 -12.63
CA GLU A 55 -7.00 10.14 -13.52
C GLU A 55 -7.85 11.22 -12.82
N PRO A 56 -7.38 12.48 -12.67
CA PRO A 56 -8.07 13.53 -11.90
C PRO A 56 -9.48 13.86 -12.41
N ARG A 57 -9.66 13.78 -13.74
CA ARG A 57 -10.90 14.17 -14.43
C ARG A 57 -11.76 12.98 -14.87
N GLN A 58 -11.27 11.76 -14.71
CA GLN A 58 -11.99 10.55 -15.08
C GLN A 58 -12.31 9.73 -13.84
N ASN A 59 -13.56 9.84 -13.40
CA ASN A 59 -14.04 9.03 -12.29
C ASN A 59 -14.23 7.57 -12.74
N GLY A 60 -13.75 6.63 -11.93
CA GLY A 60 -14.03 5.20 -12.10
C GLY A 60 -12.88 4.34 -12.63
N THR A 61 -11.72 4.94 -12.91
CA THR A 61 -10.54 4.22 -13.41
C THR A 61 -9.32 4.57 -12.56
N SER A 62 -8.69 3.55 -11.98
CA SER A 62 -7.40 3.68 -11.30
C SER A 62 -6.65 2.37 -11.36
N ALA A 63 -5.32 2.45 -11.29
CA ALA A 63 -4.45 1.29 -11.27
C ALA A 63 -3.50 1.33 -10.08
N ILE A 64 -3.13 0.14 -9.60
CA ILE A 64 -2.08 -0.01 -8.60
C ILE A 64 -0.73 -0.04 -9.30
N TYR A 65 0.17 0.81 -8.84
CA TYR A 65 1.57 0.83 -9.25
C TYR A 65 2.45 0.36 -8.10
N ILE A 66 3.65 -0.10 -8.47
CA ILE A 66 4.74 -0.39 -7.56
C ILE A 66 5.99 0.36 -8.04
N MET A 67 6.68 1.03 -7.12
CA MET A 67 7.90 1.77 -7.38
C MET A 67 9.03 1.29 -6.47
N ASN A 68 10.23 1.12 -7.00
CA ASN A 68 11.45 0.97 -6.22
C ASN A 68 11.84 2.32 -5.63
N ALA A 69 11.95 2.39 -4.30
CA ALA A 69 12.22 3.63 -3.60
C ALA A 69 13.62 4.20 -3.86
N ALA A 70 14.61 3.36 -4.22
CA ALA A 70 15.99 3.77 -4.38
C ALA A 70 16.28 4.37 -5.76
N ASP A 71 15.79 3.73 -6.82
CA ASP A 71 16.10 4.10 -8.21
C ASP A 71 14.88 4.61 -9.00
N GLY A 72 13.67 4.54 -8.44
CA GLY A 72 12.45 5.00 -9.09
C GLY A 72 11.89 4.04 -10.14
N GLU A 73 12.36 2.79 -10.21
CA GLU A 73 11.81 1.79 -11.13
C GLU A 73 10.30 1.63 -10.89
N LEU A 74 9.49 1.98 -11.89
CA LEU A 74 8.04 2.01 -11.80
C LEU A 74 7.41 0.89 -12.65
N ARG A 75 6.46 0.17 -12.06
CA ARG A 75 5.69 -0.88 -12.75
C ARG A 75 4.20 -0.80 -12.39
N GLN A 76 3.35 -0.96 -13.39
CA GLN A 76 1.91 -1.12 -13.21
C GLN A 76 1.57 -2.58 -12.84
N LEU A 77 0.74 -2.78 -11.80
CA LEU A 77 0.33 -4.11 -11.32
C LEU A 77 -1.08 -4.51 -11.74
N THR A 78 -1.98 -3.54 -11.92
CA THR A 78 -3.37 -3.78 -12.35
C THR A 78 -3.70 -2.97 -13.59
N ASP A 79 -4.70 -3.39 -14.36
CA ASP A 79 -5.23 -2.58 -15.45
C ASP A 79 -6.03 -1.36 -14.94
N GLU A 80 -6.46 -0.51 -15.88
CA GLU A 80 -7.28 0.68 -15.62
C GLU A 80 -8.74 0.47 -16.09
N LEU A 81 -9.20 -0.79 -16.17
CA LEU A 81 -10.57 -1.09 -16.63
C LEU A 81 -11.63 -0.85 -15.54
N SER A 82 -11.18 -0.71 -14.29
CA SER A 82 -12.03 -0.43 -13.13
C SER A 82 -11.25 0.35 -12.07
N MET A 83 -11.88 0.63 -10.94
CA MET A 83 -11.24 1.30 -9.80
C MET A 83 -10.43 0.28 -8.99
N ASN A 84 -9.11 0.42 -8.95
CA ASN A 84 -8.23 -0.37 -8.11
C ASN A 84 -7.57 0.54 -7.07
N TRP A 85 -7.86 0.31 -5.79
CA TRP A 85 -7.50 1.22 -4.69
C TRP A 85 -7.10 0.43 -3.44
N GLY A 86 -6.44 1.11 -2.49
CA GLY A 86 -6.04 0.54 -1.21
C GLY A 86 -5.08 -0.65 -1.30
N PRO A 87 -3.90 -0.53 -1.94
CA PRO A 87 -2.93 -1.61 -2.00
C PRO A 87 -2.41 -1.98 -0.61
N ALA A 88 -2.08 -3.26 -0.39
CA ALA A 88 -1.51 -3.71 0.87
C ALA A 88 -0.46 -4.80 0.65
N TRP A 89 0.63 -4.71 1.42
CA TRP A 89 1.66 -5.73 1.46
C TRP A 89 1.26 -6.82 2.44
N VAL A 90 1.45 -8.08 2.04
CA VAL A 90 1.33 -9.21 2.95
C VAL A 90 2.73 -9.74 3.23
N PRO A 91 3.17 -9.84 4.51
CA PRO A 91 4.45 -10.43 4.83
C PRO A 91 4.55 -11.85 4.28
N GLU A 92 5.72 -12.21 3.73
CA GLU A 92 5.98 -13.58 3.28
C GLU A 92 5.84 -14.60 4.42
N ARG A 93 6.12 -14.18 5.66
CA ARG A 93 5.78 -14.92 6.88
C ARG A 93 4.31 -14.69 7.23
N ARG A 94 3.44 -15.31 6.46
CA ARG A 94 1.99 -15.33 6.66
C ARG A 94 1.66 -16.28 7.82
N ALA A 95 1.76 -15.82 9.05
CA ALA A 95 0.94 -16.39 10.11
C ALA A 95 -0.44 -15.76 9.98
N PHE A 96 -1.37 -16.42 9.29
CA PHE A 96 -2.76 -16.16 9.61
C PHE A 96 -2.93 -16.63 11.06
N PRO A 97 -3.33 -15.77 12.02
CA PRO A 97 -4.05 -16.31 13.16
C PRO A 97 -5.29 -16.96 12.55
N VAL A 98 -5.27 -18.28 12.39
CA VAL A 98 -6.51 -19.03 12.42
C VAL A 98 -7.09 -18.69 13.77
N GLN A 99 -8.09 -17.80 13.82
CA GLN A 99 -9.00 -17.85 14.94
C GLN A 99 -9.59 -19.26 14.84
N PRO A 100 -9.41 -20.17 15.81
CA PRO A 100 -10.37 -21.25 15.94
C PRO A 100 -11.70 -20.55 16.15
N SER A 101 -12.55 -20.51 15.11
CA SER A 101 -13.92 -20.05 15.26
C SER A 101 -14.53 -20.90 16.37
N ALA A 102 -14.86 -20.26 17.49
CA ALA A 102 -15.50 -20.90 18.63
C ALA A 102 -16.97 -21.17 18.30
N VAL A 103 -17.23 -21.98 17.28
CA VAL A 103 -18.56 -22.52 16.98
C VAL A 103 -18.43 -24.03 16.78
N LEU A 104 -18.10 -24.70 17.89
CA LEU A 104 -18.79 -25.86 18.45
C LEU A 104 -17.98 -26.33 19.66
N LEU A 105 -18.38 -25.84 20.84
CA LEU A 105 -17.93 -26.33 22.13
C LEU A 105 -18.30 -27.81 22.28
N THR A 106 -17.31 -28.69 22.42
CA THR A 106 -17.32 -29.76 23.42
C THR A 106 -15.87 -30.07 23.76
N THR A 107 -15.32 -29.39 24.77
CA THR A 107 -14.05 -29.80 25.38
C THR A 107 -14.35 -30.93 26.35
N LEU A 108 -14.19 -32.17 25.91
CA LEU A 108 -14.18 -33.34 26.81
C LEU A 108 -12.74 -33.60 27.23
N TRP A 109 -12.41 -33.35 28.50
CA TRP A 109 -11.13 -33.82 29.07
C TRP A 109 -11.31 -35.24 29.61
N GLY A 110 -10.58 -36.20 29.05
CA GLY A 110 -10.36 -37.51 29.65
C GLY A 110 -9.10 -37.49 30.51
N ARG A 111 -9.20 -37.92 31.77
CA ARG A 111 -8.05 -38.09 32.66
C ARG A 111 -7.24 -39.31 32.18
N LEU A 112 -5.95 -39.13 31.89
CA LEU A 112 -5.04 -40.26 31.69
C LEU A 112 -4.97 -41.05 33.00
N LYS A 113 -5.46 -42.29 33.01
CA LYS A 113 -5.09 -43.24 34.06
C LYS A 113 -3.68 -43.72 33.76
N GLN A 114 -2.77 -43.44 34.68
CA GLN A 114 -1.59 -44.30 34.86
C GLN A 114 -2.01 -45.40 35.83
N GLU A 115 -1.88 -46.64 35.34
CA GLU A 115 -1.98 -47.97 35.96
C GLU A 115 -3.08 -48.22 37.02
#